data_AF-A0A965U6I2-F1
#
_entry.id   AF-A0A965U6I2-F1
#
_cell.length_a   1.000
_cell.length_b   1.000
_cell.length_c   1.000
_cell.angle_alpha   90.00
_cell.angle_beta   90.00
_cell.angle_gamma   90.00
#
_symmetry.space_group_name_H-M   'P 1'
#
loop_
_entity.id
_entity.type
_entity.pdbx_description
1 polymer ?
#
loop_
_entity_poly.entity_id
_entity_poly.type
_entity_poly.pdbx_seq_one_letter_code
_entity_poly.pdbx_strand_id
1 'polypeptide(L)' 'MGIIAGICVALAGVNVNVLDITQTILGGMFTMIMLVDLAAASAPFAEIASALDGEGEKLGVNIRIQREDIFNAMHRI' A
#
# COMPACT_ATOMS: atom_id res chain seq x y z
N MET A 1 0.29 -18.03 -4.91
CA MET A 1 -0.78 -17.20 -5.49
C MET A 1 -1.57 -16.60 -4.33
N GLY A 2 -1.66 -15.27 -4.21
CA GLY A 2 -2.36 -14.64 -3.08
C GLY A 2 -1.95 -13.21 -2.71
N ILE A 3 -0.95 -12.62 -3.38
CA ILE A 3 -0.40 -11.29 -3.02
C ILE A 3 -1.47 -10.20 -3.00
N ILE A 4 -2.26 -10.08 -4.07
CA ILE A 4 -3.33 -9.08 -4.18
C ILE A 4 -4.37 -9.29 -3.08
N ALA A 5 -4.80 -10.53 -2.87
CA ALA A 5 -5.82 -10.85 -1.86
C ALA A 5 -5.33 -10.52 -0.44
N GLY A 6 -4.10 -10.90 -0.09
CA GLY A 6 -3.52 -10.60 1.23
C GLY A 6 -3.43 -9.11 1.49
N ILE A 7 -2.95 -8.33 0.51
CA ILE A 7 -2.83 -6.88 0.63
C ILE A 7 -4.21 -6.22 0.70
N CYS A 8 -5.16 -6.59 -0.15
CA CYS A 8 -6.53 -6.05 -0.11
C CYS A 8 -7.23 -6.36 1.22
N VAL A 9 -7.04 -7.57 1.78
CA VAL A 9 -7.58 -7.93 3.09
C VAL A 9 -6.94 -7.09 4.20
N ALA A 10 -5.62 -6.90 4.16
CA ALA A 10 -4.92 -6.06 5.13
C ALA A 10 -5.44 -4.61 5.09
N LEU A 11 -5.58 -4.03 3.90
CA LEU A 11 -6.11 -2.67 3.70
C LEU A 11 -7.58 -2.55 4.13
N ALA A 12 -8.42 -3.52 3.76
CA ALA A 12 -9.83 -3.54 4.16
C ALA A 12 -9.99 -3.65 5.69
N GLY A 13 -9.10 -4.40 6.36
CA GLY A 13 -9.09 -4.55 7.81
C GLY A 13 -8.85 -3.23 8.57
N VAL A 14 -8.26 -2.23 7.92
CA VAL A 14 -8.05 -0.88 8.47
C VAL A 14 -8.92 0.18 7.81
N ASN A 15 -9.96 -0.23 7.06
CA ASN A 15 -10.90 0.66 6.36
C ASN A 15 -10.23 1.59 5.34
N VAL A 16 -9.22 1.07 4.63
CA VAL A 16 -8.57 1.77 3.51
C VAL A 16 -9.21 1.34 2.21
N ASN A 17 -9.63 2.32 1.41
CA ASN A 17 -10.25 2.06 0.13
C ASN A 17 -9.20 1.96 -0.99
N VAL A 18 -9.38 1.04 -1.92
CA VAL A 18 -8.50 0.91 -3.10
C VAL A 18 -9.18 1.61 -4.27
N LEU A 19 -8.54 2.64 -4.80
CA LEU A 19 -9.06 3.44 -5.90
C LEU A 19 -8.64 2.88 -7.26
N ASP A 20 -7.39 2.43 -7.36
CA ASP A 20 -6.84 1.86 -8.58
C ASP A 20 -5.74 0.84 -8.29
N ILE A 21 -5.60 -0.15 -9.18
CA ILE A 21 -4.59 -1.20 -9.08
C ILE A 21 -4.00 -1.42 -10.47
N THR A 22 -2.69 -1.23 -10.58
CA THR A 22 -1.91 -1.64 -11.75
C THR A 22 -0.92 -2.72 -11.35
N GLN A 23 -0.85 -3.79 -12.14
CA GLN A 23 0.09 -4.88 -11.93
C GLN A 23 0.81 -5.22 -13.22
N THR A 24 2.07 -5.63 -13.10
CA THR A 24 2.89 -6.06 -14.24
C THR A 24 3.94 -7.07 -13.81
N ILE A 25 4.57 -7.71 -14.79
CA ILE A 25 5.76 -8.53 -14.58
C ILE A 25 6.96 -7.72 -15.07
N LEU A 26 7.82 -7.30 -14.15
CA LEU A 26 9.02 -6.53 -14.46
C LEU A 26 10.26 -7.39 -14.16
N GLY A 27 11.02 -7.74 -15.20
CA GLY A 27 12.24 -8.54 -15.04
C GLY A 27 12.01 -9.92 -14.42
N GLY A 28 10.82 -10.50 -14.63
CA GLY A 28 10.42 -11.78 -14.03
C GLY A 28 9.86 -11.69 -12.60
N MET A 29 9.84 -10.49 -12.01
CA MET A 29 9.21 -10.23 -10.71
C MET A 29 7.79 -9.71 -10.88
N PHE A 30 6.88 -10.14 -10.02
CA PHE A 30 5.55 -9.53 -9.91
C PHE A 30 5.68 -8.15 -9.26
N THR A 31 5.12 -7.13 -9.88
CA THR A 31 5.09 -5.76 -9.36
C THR A 31 3.67 -5.25 -9.40
N MET A 32 3.26 -4.60 -8.31
CA MET A 32 1.93 -4.03 -8.16
C MET A 32 2.04 -2.63 -7.58
N ILE A 33 1.29 -1.70 -8.15
CA ILE A 33 1.12 -0.33 -7.68
C ILE A 33 -0.37 -0.16 -7.37
N MET A 34 -0.66 0.36 -6.19
CA MET A 34 -2.03 0.60 -5.74
C MET A 34 -2.19 2.07 -5.38
N LEU A 35 -3.24 2.70 -5.88
CA LEU A 35 -3.72 3.98 -5.38
C LEU A 35 -4.77 3.70 -4.32
N VAL A 36 -4.58 4.26 -3.12
CA VAL A 36 -5.45 4.02 -1.98
C VAL A 36 -5.89 5.32 -1.34
N ASP A 37 -7.11 5.33 -0.82
CA ASP A 37 -7.65 6.42 -0.03
C ASP A 37 -7.63 6.06 1.46
N LEU A 38 -6.89 6.87 2.22
CA LEU A 38 -6.71 6.74 3.65
C LEU A 38 -7.68 7.64 4.46
N ALA A 39 -8.58 8.39 3.82
CA ALA A 39 -9.45 9.36 4.50
C ALA A 39 -10.36 8.72 5.56
N ALA A 40 -10.81 7.49 5.33
CA ALA A 40 -11.63 6.71 6.25
C ALA A 40 -10.83 5.70 7.08
N ALA A 41 -9.50 5.74 7.02
CA ALA A 41 -8.66 4.74 7.68
C ALA A 41 -8.86 4.77 9.20
N SER A 42 -9.03 3.58 9.76
CA SER A 42 -9.24 3.37 11.20
C SER A 42 -7.94 3.36 12.02
N ALA A 43 -6.78 3.39 11.35
CA ALA A 43 -5.46 3.36 11.97
C ALA A 43 -4.56 4.50 11.44
N PRO A 44 -3.60 4.99 12.24
CA PRO A 44 -2.57 5.92 11.78
C PRO A 44 -1.73 5.32 10.64
N PHE A 45 -1.26 6.18 9.73
CA PHE A 45 -0.43 5.76 8.60
C PHE A 45 0.80 4.92 8.99
N ALA A 46 1.47 5.25 10.10
CA ALA A 46 2.63 4.48 10.57
C ALA A 46 2.26 3.03 10.92
N GLU A 47 1.09 2.81 11.50
CA GLU A 47 0.59 1.47 11.82
C GLU A 47 0.18 0.72 10.55
N ILE A 48 -0.45 1.40 9.59
CA ILE A 48 -0.79 0.82 8.28
C ILE A 48 0.49 0.41 7.54
N ALA A 49 1.51 1.26 7.52
CA ALA A 49 2.80 0.96 6.91
C ALA A 49 3.45 -0.26 7.57
N SER A 50 3.50 -0.30 8.90
CA SER A 50 4.07 -1.44 9.63
C SER A 50 3.27 -2.74 9.41
N ALA A 51 1.94 -2.66 9.30
CA ALA A 51 1.09 -3.82 9.03
C ALA A 51 1.33 -4.36 7.60
N LEU A 52 1.46 -3.47 6.62
CA LEU A 52 1.79 -3.83 5.24
C LEU A 52 3.20 -4.41 5.12
N ASP A 53 4.18 -3.86 5.83
CA ASP A 53 5.55 -4.42 5.87
C ASP A 53 5.54 -5.86 6.39
N GLY A 54 4.86 -6.10 7.53
CA GLY A 54 4.74 -7.44 8.09
C GLY A 54 3.96 -8.42 7.21
N GLU A 55 2.95 -7.95 6.47
CA GLU A 55 2.24 -8.78 5.49
C GLU A 55 3.09 -9.07 4.26
N GLY A 56 3.91 -8.10 3.83
CA GLY A 56 4.88 -8.26 2.77
C GLY A 56 5.91 -9.35 3.07
N GLU A 57 6.46 -9.37 4.29
CA GLU A 57 7.38 -10.41 4.74
C GLU A 57 6.76 -11.82 4.66
N LYS A 58 5.51 -11.98 5.11
CA LYS A 58 4.79 -13.27 5.02
C LYS A 58 4.55 -13.72 3.58
N LEU A 59 4.27 -12.76 2.70
CA LEU A 59 3.97 -13.00 1.29
C LEU A 59 5.24 -13.09 0.42
N GLY A 60 6.42 -12.84 0.99
CA GLY A 60 7.69 -12.84 0.27
C GLY A 60 7.84 -11.67 -0.70
N VAL A 61 7.22 -10.53 -0.42
CA VAL A 61 7.27 -9.32 -1.24
C VAL A 61 7.70 -8.11 -0.42
N ASN A 62 8.31 -7.13 -1.06
CA ASN A 62 8.55 -5.84 -0.44
C ASN A 62 7.37 -4.91 -0.74
N ILE A 63 6.76 -4.35 0.29
CA ILE A 63 5.66 -3.39 0.17
C ILE A 63 6.17 -2.04 0.67
N ARG A 64 5.80 -0.98 -0.04
CA ARG A 64 6.10 0.38 0.38
C ARG A 64 4.87 1.24 0.15
N ILE A 65 4.40 1.88 1.21
CA ILE A 65 3.32 2.86 1.15
C ILE A 65 3.91 4.27 1.28
N GLN A 66 3.40 5.21 0.48
CA GLN A 66 3.81 6.61 0.50
C GLN A 66 2.58 7.48 0.42
N ARG A 67 2.58 8.60 1.16
CA ARG A 67 1.53 9.60 1.02
C ARG A 67 1.89 10.58 -0.09
N GLU A 68 0.92 10.91 -0.92
CA GLU A 68 1.07 11.88 -2.02
C GLU A 68 1.35 13.30 -1.50
N ASP A 69 0.88 13.64 -0.29
CA ASP A 69 1.06 14.95 0.36
C ASP A 69 2.53 15.32 0.67
N ILE A 70 3.46 14.36 0.67
CA ILE A 70 4.90 14.61 0.80
C ILE A 70 5.43 15.47 -0.37
N PHE A 71 4.77 15.46 -1.54
CA PHE A 71 5.15 16.33 -2.67
C PHE A 71 4.68 17.79 -2.51
N ASN A 72 3.64 18.06 -1.71
CA ASN A 72 3.14 19.43 -1.52
C ASN A 72 3.92 20.25 -0.47
N ALA A 73 4.76 19.60 0.36
CA ALA A 73 5.56 20.30 1.36
C ALA A 73 6.88 20.90 0.80
N MET A 74 7.28 20.57 -0.43
CA MET A 74 8.47 21.16 -1.07
C MET A 74 8.22 22.50 -1.78
N HIS A 75 6.95 22.91 -1.92
CA HIS A 75 6.55 24.18 -2.56
C HIS A 75 6.02 25.22 -1.54
N ARG A 76 6.72 25.39 -0.42
CA ARG A 76 6.55 26.55 0.47
C ARG A 76 7.90 27.22 0.69
N ILE A 77 8.37 27.93 -0.33
CA ILE A 77 9.36 29.03 -0.22
C ILE A 77 8.79 30.19 -1.03
#